data_AF-A0A1H8MEL2-F1
#
_entry.id   AF-A0A1H8MEL2-F1
#
_cell.length_a   1.000
_cell.length_b   1.000
_cell.length_c   1.000
_cell.angle_alpha   90.00
_cell.angle_beta   90.00
_cell.angle_gamma   90.00
#
_symmetry.space_group_name_H-M   'P 1'
#
loop_
_entity.id
_entity.type
_entity.pdbx_description
1 polymer ?
#
loop_
_entity_poly.entity_id
_entity_poly.type
_entity_poly.pdbx_seq_one_letter_code
_entity_poly.pdbx_strand_id
1 'polypeptide(L)'
;MRKLCLLVALVCPWASAQVIQVESHSLMRLPNTTSALTLERLEVADYGTLLVPANVTELSIGQLHLGREARIAIVPAQQALQIKVAEGELADGSQITARGAPGTYTKAARPGRDLNLRFNALNAPLLSVDARGGTGAPGYVGLDGANGQAPGCTWGAAGRGADGSNGSDGQPGAAGAQVRLELPRDYPAEQIKVTVEGGAGGAAGPGGKPGAGGKAKGCFVYTADGGKSGRPGADGQPGPAGAAGAVTVQRF
;
A
#
# COMPACT_ATOMS: atom_id res chain seq x y z
N MET A 1 1.04 -74.94 11.39
CA MET A 1 1.52 -74.25 10.18
C MET A 1 0.29 -73.68 9.47
N ARG A 2 0.17 -72.45 9.00
CA ARG A 2 1.12 -71.37 8.76
C ARG A 2 0.28 -70.09 8.54
N LYS A 3 0.54 -69.09 9.38
CA LYS A 3 0.31 -67.64 9.28
C LYS A 3 -0.40 -67.15 7.99
N LEU A 4 -1.63 -66.64 8.11
CA LEU A 4 -2.18 -65.68 7.14
C LEU A 4 -1.97 -64.27 7.72
N CYS A 5 -1.04 -63.54 7.11
CA CYS A 5 -0.61 -62.22 7.54
C CYS A 5 -1.71 -61.17 7.31
N LEU A 6 -2.24 -60.62 8.41
CA LEU A 6 -2.91 -59.32 8.42
C LEU A 6 -1.83 -58.23 8.30
N LEU A 7 -1.65 -57.70 7.09
CA LEU A 7 -0.89 -56.48 6.81
C LEU A 7 -1.89 -55.40 6.40
N VAL A 8 -2.53 -54.79 7.40
CA VAL A 8 -3.20 -53.49 7.24
C VAL A 8 -2.09 -52.45 7.17
N ALA A 9 -1.73 -52.06 5.96
CA ALA A 9 -0.89 -50.91 5.72
C ALA A 9 -1.65 -49.66 6.18
N LEU A 10 -1.30 -49.14 7.35
CA LEU A 10 -1.64 -47.79 7.78
C LEU A 10 -0.98 -46.81 6.80
N VAL A 11 -1.72 -46.40 5.78
CA VAL A 11 -1.36 -45.23 4.98
C VAL A 11 -1.70 -44.01 5.84
N CYS A 12 -0.80 -43.63 6.73
CA CYS A 12 -0.83 -42.29 7.29
C CYS A 12 -0.62 -41.33 6.11
N PRO A 13 -1.57 -40.43 5.78
CA PRO A 13 -1.20 -39.27 5.00
C PRO A 13 -0.21 -38.51 5.89
N TRP A 14 1.07 -38.54 5.54
CA TRP A 14 2.05 -37.65 6.12
C TRP A 14 1.55 -36.23 5.90
N ALA A 15 0.98 -35.65 6.96
CA ALA A 15 0.81 -34.22 7.06
C ALA A 15 2.23 -33.66 6.95
N SER A 16 2.62 -33.22 5.75
CA SER A 16 3.90 -32.58 5.53
C SER A 16 3.97 -31.40 6.48
N ALA A 17 4.75 -31.54 7.53
CA ALA A 17 5.22 -30.47 8.38
C ALA A 17 5.89 -29.42 7.48
N GLN A 18 5.15 -28.39 7.10
CA GLN A 18 5.72 -27.33 6.27
C GLN A 18 6.53 -26.43 7.18
N VAL A 19 7.84 -26.64 7.14
CA VAL A 19 8.85 -25.74 7.72
C VAL A 19 9.23 -24.75 6.63
N ILE A 20 9.04 -23.47 6.90
CA ILE A 20 9.42 -22.38 6.00
C ILE A 20 10.51 -21.57 6.67
N GLN A 21 11.63 -21.41 5.98
CA GLN A 21 12.75 -20.60 6.40
C GLN A 21 13.03 -19.53 5.34
N VAL A 22 13.07 -18.27 5.77
CA VAL A 22 13.41 -17.13 4.93
C VAL A 22 14.82 -16.68 5.33
N GLU A 23 15.73 -16.70 4.37
CA GLU A 23 17.13 -16.33 4.57
C GLU A 23 17.30 -14.84 4.91
N SER A 24 18.44 -14.52 5.53
CA SER A 24 18.76 -13.14 5.90
C SER A 24 18.82 -12.24 4.66
N HIS A 25 18.29 -11.01 4.78
CA HIS A 25 18.20 -10.06 3.66
C HIS A 25 17.50 -10.59 2.40
N SER A 26 16.71 -11.68 2.52
CA SER A 26 16.00 -12.27 1.40
C SER A 26 14.50 -11.99 1.45
N LEU A 27 13.83 -12.17 0.31
CA LEU A 27 12.38 -12.12 0.21
C LEU A 27 11.86 -13.49 -0.22
N MET A 28 10.96 -14.06 0.56
CA MET A 28 10.23 -15.27 0.21
C MET A 28 8.74 -14.98 0.15
N ARG A 29 8.06 -15.52 -0.87
CA ARG A 29 6.60 -15.41 -1.00
C ARG A 29 5.95 -16.74 -0.67
N LEU A 30 4.91 -16.72 0.17
CA LEU A 30 4.11 -17.91 0.43
C LEU A 30 3.39 -18.39 -0.84
N PRO A 31 3.11 -19.70 -0.95
CA PRO A 31 2.31 -20.23 -2.05
C PRO A 31 0.97 -19.51 -2.17
N ASN A 32 0.54 -19.25 -3.41
CA ASN A 32 -0.73 -18.60 -3.72
C ASN A 32 -1.79 -19.58 -4.24
N THR A 33 -1.61 -20.89 -3.98
CA THR A 33 -2.47 -21.96 -4.48
C THR A 33 -3.66 -22.25 -3.56
N THR A 34 -3.52 -22.00 -2.25
CA THR A 34 -4.57 -22.23 -1.26
C THR A 34 -4.86 -20.96 -0.46
N SER A 35 -6.07 -20.88 0.09
CA SER A 35 -6.50 -19.77 0.95
C SER A 35 -6.16 -20.00 2.43
N ALA A 36 -6.02 -21.26 2.84
CA ALA A 36 -5.59 -21.65 4.17
C ALA A 36 -4.22 -22.34 4.10
N LEU A 37 -3.31 -21.94 4.99
CA LEU A 37 -1.98 -22.51 5.13
C LEU A 37 -1.73 -22.87 6.60
N THR A 38 -1.18 -24.07 6.81
CA THR A 38 -0.77 -24.55 8.14
C THR A 38 0.71 -24.86 8.09
N LEU A 39 1.48 -24.14 8.90
CA LEU A 39 2.94 -24.28 9.02
C LEU A 39 3.26 -24.77 10.42
N GLU A 40 4.15 -25.76 10.51
CA GLU A 40 4.64 -26.19 11.83
C GLU A 40 5.61 -25.16 12.38
N ARG A 41 6.53 -24.69 11.53
CA ARG A 41 7.55 -23.70 11.89
C ARG A 41 7.75 -22.70 10.75
N LEU A 42 7.69 -21.42 11.09
CA LEU A 42 7.99 -20.31 10.21
C LEU A 42 9.11 -19.49 10.84
N GLU A 43 10.25 -19.47 10.16
CA GLU A 43 11.42 -18.72 10.57
C GLU A 43 11.74 -17.68 9.51
N VAL A 44 11.79 -16.41 9.91
CA VAL A 44 12.26 -15.32 9.07
C VAL A 44 13.52 -14.79 9.72
N ALA A 45 14.67 -15.04 9.09
CA ALA A 45 15.96 -14.59 9.60
C ALA A 45 16.08 -13.06 9.62
N ASP A 46 17.15 -12.56 10.22
CA ASP A 46 17.44 -11.12 10.35
C ASP A 46 17.31 -10.40 9.00
N TYR A 47 16.58 -9.28 9.00
CA TYR A 47 16.28 -8.47 7.81
C TYR A 47 15.55 -9.22 6.67
N GLY A 48 15.08 -10.45 6.91
CA GLY A 48 14.30 -11.22 5.95
C GLY A 48 12.88 -10.67 5.80
N THR A 49 12.26 -10.93 4.65
CA THR A 49 10.86 -10.53 4.39
C THR A 49 10.05 -11.72 3.87
N LEU A 50 8.99 -12.09 4.60
CA LEU A 50 7.98 -13.04 4.15
C LEU A 50 6.79 -12.29 3.52
N LEU A 51 6.47 -12.55 2.26
CA LEU A 51 5.31 -12.00 1.60
C LEU A 51 4.11 -12.95 1.69
N VAL A 52 3.00 -12.49 2.29
CA VAL A 52 1.71 -13.19 2.35
C VAL A 52 0.81 -12.71 1.21
N PRO A 53 0.48 -13.57 0.22
CA PRO A 53 -0.39 -13.21 -0.90
C PRO A 53 -1.82 -12.85 -0.50
N ALA A 54 -2.51 -12.10 -1.39
CA ALA A 54 -3.89 -11.65 -1.18
C ALA A 54 -4.92 -12.79 -1.10
N ASN A 55 -4.64 -13.95 -1.70
CA ASN A 55 -5.54 -15.10 -1.70
C ASN A 55 -5.49 -15.91 -0.39
N VAL A 56 -4.43 -15.76 0.41
CA VAL A 56 -4.32 -16.41 1.71
C VAL A 56 -5.18 -15.63 2.69
N THR A 57 -6.18 -16.27 3.27
CA THR A 57 -7.12 -15.71 4.27
C THR A 57 -6.92 -16.29 5.66
N GLU A 58 -6.28 -17.46 5.77
CA GLU A 58 -5.94 -18.08 7.05
C GLU A 58 -4.51 -18.62 7.02
N LEU A 59 -3.73 -18.27 8.05
CA LEU A 59 -2.37 -18.72 8.27
C LEU A 59 -2.24 -19.22 9.71
N SER A 60 -2.13 -20.54 9.87
CA SER A 60 -1.89 -21.16 11.17
C SER A 60 -0.42 -21.56 11.28
N ILE A 61 0.26 -21.12 12.32
CA ILE A 61 1.68 -21.32 12.56
C ILE A 61 1.84 -21.96 13.94
N GLY A 62 2.55 -23.08 14.03
CA GLY A 62 2.99 -23.64 15.30
C GLY A 62 3.99 -22.70 15.96
N GLN A 63 5.20 -22.63 15.41
CA GLN A 63 6.29 -21.80 15.90
C GLN A 63 6.63 -20.69 14.91
N LEU A 64 6.53 -19.43 15.34
CA LEU A 64 6.92 -18.26 14.58
C LEU A 64 8.19 -17.67 15.19
N HIS A 65 9.26 -17.57 14.41
CA HIS A 65 10.46 -16.82 14.78
C HIS A 65 10.67 -15.69 13.76
N LEU A 66 10.60 -14.43 14.20
CA LEU A 66 11.03 -13.27 13.43
C LEU A 66 12.34 -12.74 14.01
N GLY A 67 13.40 -12.81 13.20
CA GLY A 67 14.70 -12.21 13.51
C GLY A 67 14.65 -10.69 13.58
N ARG A 68 15.80 -10.08 13.84
CA ARG A 68 15.92 -8.62 13.99
C ARG A 68 15.54 -7.93 12.69
N GLU A 69 14.71 -6.90 12.78
CA GLU A 69 14.22 -6.14 11.61
C GLU A 69 13.53 -7.02 10.54
N ALA A 70 13.14 -8.25 10.88
CA ALA A 70 12.45 -9.16 9.97
C ALA A 70 10.99 -8.73 9.76
N ARG A 71 10.45 -9.01 8.57
CA ARG A 71 9.14 -8.50 8.16
C ARG A 71 8.22 -9.58 7.64
N ILE A 72 6.95 -9.53 8.06
CA ILE A 72 5.85 -10.18 7.36
C ILE A 72 5.10 -9.10 6.58
N ALA A 73 5.18 -9.16 5.25
CA ALA A 73 4.53 -8.24 4.33
C ALA A 73 3.26 -8.86 3.73
N ILE A 74 2.10 -8.36 4.12
CA ILE A 74 0.79 -8.86 3.72
C ILE A 74 0.27 -8.01 2.58
N VAL A 75 -0.04 -8.66 1.45
CA VAL A 75 -0.57 -7.97 0.26
C VAL A 75 -2.00 -7.48 0.53
N PRO A 76 -2.36 -6.25 0.11
CA PRO A 76 -3.72 -5.72 0.23
C PRO A 76 -4.79 -6.61 -0.42
N ALA A 77 -5.84 -6.89 0.33
CA ALA A 77 -6.99 -7.67 -0.12
C ALA A 77 -8.29 -7.18 0.56
N GLN A 78 -9.44 -7.50 -0.01
CA GLN A 78 -10.75 -7.18 0.58
C GLN A 78 -11.09 -8.09 1.77
N GLN A 79 -10.67 -9.35 1.70
CA GLN A 79 -10.90 -10.33 2.76
C GLN A 79 -9.89 -10.11 3.90
N ALA A 80 -10.38 -10.17 5.14
CA ALA A 80 -9.51 -10.16 6.31
C ALA A 80 -8.52 -11.33 6.27
N LEU A 81 -7.35 -11.16 6.90
CA LEU A 81 -6.40 -12.24 7.14
C LEU A 81 -6.46 -12.66 8.60
N GLN A 82 -6.64 -13.96 8.83
CA GLN A 82 -6.48 -14.55 10.15
C GLN A 82 -5.09 -15.18 10.27
N ILE A 83 -4.31 -14.77 11.27
CA ILE A 83 -3.03 -15.38 11.62
C ILE A 83 -3.16 -15.96 13.03
N LYS A 84 -2.96 -17.27 13.17
CA LYS A 84 -2.95 -17.98 14.45
C LYS A 84 -1.53 -18.47 14.68
N VAL A 85 -0.94 -18.10 15.81
CA VAL A 85 0.41 -18.49 16.21
C VAL A 85 0.33 -19.19 17.55
N ALA A 86 0.82 -20.43 17.63
CA ALA A 86 0.87 -21.14 18.91
C ALA A 86 1.99 -20.56 19.79
N GLU A 87 3.20 -20.45 19.26
CA GLU A 87 4.37 -19.90 19.94
C GLU A 87 5.04 -18.86 19.03
N GLY A 88 5.15 -17.62 19.49
CA GLY A 88 5.77 -16.53 18.75
C GLY A 88 6.99 -15.96 19.48
N GLU A 89 8.12 -15.91 18.78
CA GLU A 89 9.34 -15.21 19.16
C GLU A 89 9.61 -14.10 18.15
N LEU A 90 9.54 -12.86 18.59
CA LEU A 90 9.77 -11.69 17.75
C LEU A 90 10.99 -10.95 18.30
N ALA A 91 12.03 -10.77 17.50
CA ALA A 91 13.19 -9.99 17.88
C ALA A 91 12.94 -8.48 17.65
N ASP A 92 13.87 -7.65 18.16
CA ASP A 92 13.82 -6.20 18.03
C ASP A 92 13.65 -5.74 16.57
N GLY A 93 12.79 -4.74 16.37
CA GLY A 93 12.54 -4.13 15.06
C GLY A 93 11.70 -4.98 14.10
N SER A 94 11.35 -6.23 14.47
CA SER A 94 10.49 -7.06 13.63
C SER A 94 9.09 -6.45 13.46
N GLN A 95 8.48 -6.67 12.29
CA GLN A 95 7.23 -6.00 11.92
C GLN A 95 6.28 -6.86 11.09
N ILE A 96 4.99 -6.78 11.41
CA ILE A 96 3.90 -7.30 10.57
C ILE A 96 3.27 -6.11 9.84
N THR A 97 3.25 -6.13 8.52
CA THR A 97 2.75 -5.03 7.70
C THR A 97 1.60 -5.49 6.81
N ALA A 98 0.47 -4.80 6.88
CA ALA A 98 -0.72 -5.01 6.05
C ALA A 98 -1.20 -3.70 5.42
N ARG A 99 -0.24 -2.81 5.12
CA ARG A 99 -0.49 -1.49 4.54
C ARG A 99 -1.24 -1.57 3.22
N GLY A 100 -2.13 -0.62 3.00
CA GLY A 100 -2.82 -0.43 1.75
C GLY A 100 -1.90 -0.03 0.60
N ALA A 101 -2.39 -0.20 -0.63
CA ALA A 101 -1.65 0.20 -1.83
C ALA A 101 -1.95 1.67 -2.17
N PRO A 102 -0.94 2.49 -2.51
CA PRO A 102 -1.17 3.85 -2.97
C PRO A 102 -1.95 3.87 -4.29
N GLY A 103 -2.73 4.93 -4.49
CA GLY A 103 -3.45 5.19 -5.74
C GLY A 103 -2.50 5.61 -6.85
N THR A 104 -2.92 5.35 -8.08
CA THR A 104 -2.30 5.86 -9.31
C THR A 104 -3.36 6.60 -10.12
N TYR A 105 -2.96 7.26 -11.20
CA TYR A 105 -3.89 7.91 -12.14
C TYR A 105 -5.01 6.99 -12.66
N THR A 106 -4.77 5.68 -12.70
CA THR A 106 -5.71 4.68 -13.22
C THR A 106 -6.35 3.80 -12.15
N LYS A 107 -5.87 3.85 -10.89
CA LYS A 107 -6.33 2.98 -9.81
C LYS A 107 -6.49 3.78 -8.52
N ALA A 108 -7.65 3.66 -7.87
CA ALA A 108 -7.85 4.23 -6.56
C ALA A 108 -6.89 3.58 -5.52
N ALA A 109 -6.61 4.34 -4.46
CA ALA A 109 -5.88 3.81 -3.31
C ALA A 109 -6.65 2.64 -2.69
N ARG A 110 -5.92 1.64 -2.19
CA ARG A 110 -6.51 0.48 -1.50
C ARG A 110 -6.35 0.62 0.01
N PRO A 111 -7.35 0.19 0.79
CA PRO A 111 -7.25 0.23 2.25
C PRO A 111 -6.19 -0.74 2.75
N GLY A 112 -5.78 -0.53 4.01
CA GLY A 112 -5.05 -1.56 4.75
C GLY A 112 -5.90 -2.83 4.85
N ARG A 113 -5.26 -4.00 4.90
CA ARG A 113 -5.97 -5.28 5.01
C ARG A 113 -6.31 -5.54 6.48
N ASP A 114 -7.58 -5.85 6.76
CA ASP A 114 -8.03 -6.21 8.10
C ASP A 114 -7.32 -7.47 8.61
N LEU A 115 -6.92 -7.45 9.89
CA LEU A 115 -6.13 -8.51 10.52
C LEU A 115 -6.81 -9.03 11.78
N ASN A 116 -6.85 -10.36 11.90
CA ASN A 116 -7.11 -11.04 13.16
C ASN A 116 -5.84 -11.81 13.55
N LEU A 117 -5.08 -11.29 14.51
CA LEU A 117 -3.85 -11.90 14.97
C LEU A 117 -4.08 -12.55 16.34
N ARG A 118 -3.78 -13.84 16.45
CA ARG A 118 -3.86 -14.57 17.72
C ARG A 118 -2.52 -15.19 18.04
N PHE A 119 -2.02 -14.95 19.25
CA PHE A 119 -0.82 -15.55 19.80
C PHE A 119 -1.18 -16.29 21.09
N ASN A 120 -0.91 -17.60 21.17
CA ASN A 120 -1.14 -18.36 22.42
C ASN A 120 0.02 -18.20 23.41
N ALA A 121 1.25 -18.06 22.90
CA ALA A 121 2.42 -17.64 23.64
C ALA A 121 3.20 -16.61 22.79
N LEU A 122 3.67 -15.53 23.42
CA LEU A 122 4.39 -14.46 22.73
C LEU A 122 5.56 -13.96 23.58
N ASN A 123 6.77 -14.13 23.07
CA ASN A 123 7.97 -13.50 23.58
C ASN A 123 8.45 -12.47 22.55
N ALA A 124 8.30 -11.19 22.89
CA ALA A 124 8.60 -10.10 21.97
C ALA A 124 8.90 -8.81 22.76
N PRO A 125 10.04 -8.14 22.52
CA PRO A 125 10.30 -6.84 23.13
C PRO A 125 9.30 -5.78 22.64
N LEU A 126 8.80 -5.92 21.40
CA LEU A 126 7.75 -5.09 20.82
C LEU A 126 6.97 -5.86 19.75
N LEU A 127 5.64 -5.92 19.88
CA LEU A 127 4.73 -6.35 18.82
C LEU A 127 4.39 -5.14 17.94
N SER A 128 4.98 -5.08 16.74
CA SER A 128 4.78 -3.99 15.77
C SER A 128 3.89 -4.40 14.60
N VAL A 129 2.75 -3.73 14.44
CA VAL A 129 1.80 -3.95 13.34
C VAL A 129 1.52 -2.65 12.60
N ASP A 130 1.78 -2.59 11.29
CA ASP A 130 1.45 -1.44 10.43
C ASP A 130 0.41 -1.82 9.38
N ALA A 131 -0.82 -1.35 9.57
CA ALA A 131 -1.96 -1.61 8.71
C ALA A 131 -2.64 -0.30 8.25
N ARG A 132 -1.83 0.72 7.95
CA ARG A 132 -2.29 2.02 7.43
C ARG A 132 -2.91 1.92 6.04
N GLY A 133 -3.79 2.87 5.73
CA GLY A 133 -4.39 3.02 4.40
C GLY A 133 -3.39 3.50 3.34
N GLY A 134 -3.67 3.19 2.07
CA GLY A 134 -2.89 3.69 0.94
C GLY A 134 -3.14 5.18 0.66
N THR A 135 -2.09 5.90 0.26
CA THR A 135 -2.18 7.31 -0.13
C THR A 135 -3.01 7.49 -1.40
N GLY A 136 -3.85 8.53 -1.45
CA GLY A 136 -4.66 8.88 -2.62
C GLY A 136 -3.81 9.17 -3.88
N ALA A 137 -4.39 8.92 -5.04
CA ALA A 137 -3.73 9.24 -6.31
C ALA A 137 -3.58 10.77 -6.50
N PRO A 138 -2.48 11.26 -7.08
CA PRO A 138 -2.33 12.68 -7.37
C PRO A 138 -3.31 13.15 -8.45
N GLY A 139 -3.63 14.45 -8.42
CA GLY A 139 -4.39 15.11 -9.47
C GLY A 139 -3.60 15.23 -10.77
N TYR A 140 -4.32 15.42 -11.87
CA TYR A 140 -3.76 15.65 -13.20
C TYR A 140 -3.29 17.08 -13.37
N VAL A 141 -2.18 17.25 -14.05
CA VAL A 141 -1.70 18.56 -14.48
C VAL A 141 -2.65 19.17 -15.51
N GLY A 142 -2.91 20.46 -15.37
CA GLY A 142 -3.64 21.24 -16.37
C GLY A 142 -2.85 21.36 -17.67
N LEU A 143 -3.56 21.39 -18.78
CA LEU A 143 -2.97 21.58 -20.10
C LEU A 143 -2.50 23.03 -20.27
N ASP A 144 -1.28 23.19 -20.79
CA ASP A 144 -0.75 24.50 -21.12
C ASP A 144 -1.55 25.15 -22.25
N GLY A 145 -1.75 26.46 -22.13
CA GLY A 145 -2.42 27.27 -23.15
C GLY A 145 -1.60 27.36 -24.43
N ALA A 146 -2.26 27.21 -25.59
CA ALA A 146 -1.63 27.40 -26.88
C ALA A 146 -1.16 28.85 -27.09
N ASN A 147 -0.03 29.03 -27.77
CA ASN A 147 0.50 30.35 -28.10
C ASN A 147 -0.35 31.04 -29.19
N GLY A 148 -0.51 32.34 -29.06
CA GLY A 148 -1.15 33.18 -30.06
C GLY A 148 -0.30 33.31 -31.33
N GLN A 149 -0.96 33.43 -32.48
CA GLN A 149 -0.28 33.57 -33.76
C GLN A 149 0.29 34.99 -33.94
N ALA A 150 1.50 35.11 -34.50
CA ALA A 150 2.09 36.40 -34.82
C ALA A 150 1.31 37.10 -35.97
N PRO A 151 1.28 38.44 -36.00
CA PRO A 151 0.58 39.19 -37.05
C PRO A 151 1.31 39.07 -38.40
N GLY A 152 0.55 39.06 -39.49
CA GLY A 152 1.06 39.17 -40.85
C GLY A 152 1.40 40.62 -41.22
N CYS A 153 2.32 40.83 -42.18
CA CYS A 153 2.66 42.18 -42.67
C CYS A 153 1.78 42.67 -43.82
N THR A 154 0.98 41.79 -44.42
CA THR A 154 0.00 42.18 -45.44
C THR A 154 -1.21 42.79 -44.76
N TRP A 155 -1.92 42.05 -43.90
CA TRP A 155 -2.90 42.52 -42.92
C TRP A 155 -3.04 41.48 -41.78
N GLY A 156 -3.18 41.91 -40.53
CA GLY A 156 -3.50 41.00 -39.42
C GLY A 156 -3.14 41.54 -38.03
N ALA A 157 -3.95 41.20 -37.03
CA ALA A 157 -3.64 41.43 -35.63
C ALA A 157 -2.98 40.19 -35.02
N ALA A 158 -2.14 40.38 -34.00
CA ALA A 158 -1.57 39.26 -33.27
C ALA A 158 -2.67 38.50 -32.51
N GLY A 159 -2.66 37.18 -32.59
CA GLY A 159 -3.55 36.32 -31.84
C GLY A 159 -3.25 36.37 -30.35
N ARG A 160 -4.30 36.30 -29.53
CA ARG A 160 -4.19 36.11 -28.08
C ARG A 160 -3.67 34.69 -27.79
N GLY A 161 -2.82 34.55 -26.76
CA GLY A 161 -2.51 33.24 -26.18
C GLY A 161 -3.73 32.64 -25.48
N ALA A 162 -3.91 31.33 -25.58
CA ALA A 162 -4.97 30.64 -24.87
C ALA A 162 -4.64 30.51 -23.38
N ASP A 163 -5.69 30.40 -22.57
CA ASP A 163 -5.57 30.17 -21.13
C ASP A 163 -5.12 28.73 -20.87
N GLY A 164 -4.32 28.52 -19.82
CA GLY A 164 -4.04 27.17 -19.33
C GLY A 164 -5.27 26.58 -18.66
N SER A 165 -5.46 25.27 -18.73
CA SER A 165 -6.54 24.60 -17.99
C SER A 165 -6.17 24.45 -16.52
N ASN A 166 -7.17 24.36 -15.65
CA ASN A 166 -6.94 24.03 -14.25
C ASN A 166 -6.37 22.62 -14.10
N GLY A 167 -5.60 22.40 -13.03
CA GLY A 167 -5.26 21.06 -12.57
C GLY A 167 -6.47 20.39 -11.91
N SER A 168 -6.44 19.07 -11.81
CA SER A 168 -7.48 18.33 -11.09
C SER A 168 -7.14 18.18 -9.61
N ASP A 169 -8.16 17.93 -8.80
CA ASP A 169 -7.97 17.60 -7.39
C ASP A 169 -7.27 16.23 -7.22
N GLY A 170 -6.58 16.09 -6.10
CA GLY A 170 -6.07 14.81 -5.63
C GLY A 170 -7.19 13.89 -5.18
N GLN A 171 -7.00 12.58 -5.34
CA GLN A 171 -7.98 11.58 -4.92
C GLN A 171 -7.92 11.34 -3.41
N PRO A 172 -9.02 10.91 -2.77
CA PRO A 172 -9.03 10.58 -1.35
C PRO A 172 -8.05 9.47 -1.00
N GLY A 173 -7.47 9.54 0.20
CA GLY A 173 -6.72 8.44 0.80
C GLY A 173 -7.63 7.27 1.20
N ALA A 174 -7.09 6.06 1.22
CA ALA A 174 -7.87 4.88 1.62
C ALA A 174 -7.92 4.72 3.13
N ALA A 175 -8.92 3.98 3.63
CA ALA A 175 -9.07 3.75 5.07
C ALA A 175 -7.93 2.88 5.64
N GLY A 176 -7.62 3.08 6.92
CA GLY A 176 -6.80 2.16 7.70
C GLY A 176 -7.57 0.87 8.04
N ALA A 177 -6.83 -0.19 8.39
CA ALA A 177 -7.42 -1.49 8.66
C ALA A 177 -8.06 -1.61 10.05
N GLN A 178 -8.97 -2.56 10.19
CA GLN A 178 -9.42 -3.07 11.49
C GLN A 178 -8.46 -4.18 11.95
N VAL A 179 -7.83 -3.99 13.10
CA VAL A 179 -6.87 -4.94 13.67
C VAL A 179 -7.39 -5.49 14.98
N ARG A 180 -7.62 -6.80 15.04
CA ARG A 180 -7.95 -7.52 16.27
C ARG A 180 -6.72 -8.32 16.72
N LEU A 181 -6.30 -8.08 17.95
CA LEU A 181 -5.23 -8.83 18.61
C LEU A 181 -5.82 -9.69 19.72
N GLU A 182 -5.56 -10.99 19.69
CA GLU A 182 -5.82 -11.92 20.78
C GLU A 182 -4.45 -12.33 21.36
N LEU A 183 -4.13 -11.82 22.55
CA LEU A 183 -2.82 -11.96 23.17
C LEU A 183 -2.90 -12.63 24.55
N PRO A 184 -1.81 -13.25 25.01
CA PRO A 184 -1.72 -13.77 26.38
C PRO A 184 -1.90 -12.66 27.42
N ARG A 185 -2.49 -12.98 28.58
CA ARG A 185 -2.74 -12.01 29.65
C ARG A 185 -1.47 -11.32 30.16
N ASP A 186 -0.34 -12.00 30.15
CA ASP A 186 0.96 -11.56 30.67
C ASP A 186 1.77 -10.68 29.71
N TYR A 187 1.39 -10.60 28.43
CA TYR A 187 2.11 -9.76 27.47
C TYR A 187 1.91 -8.25 27.77
N PRO A 188 2.96 -7.44 28.04
CA PRO A 188 2.82 -6.05 28.46
C PRO A 188 2.12 -5.16 27.43
N ALA A 189 1.24 -4.27 27.87
CA ALA A 189 0.47 -3.41 26.95
C ALA A 189 1.34 -2.35 26.27
N GLU A 190 2.34 -1.86 26.97
CA GLU A 190 3.36 -0.91 26.51
C GLU A 190 4.24 -1.48 25.39
N GLN A 191 4.28 -2.80 25.22
CA GLN A 191 5.00 -3.49 24.15
C GLN A 191 4.14 -3.73 22.91
N ILE A 192 2.91 -3.20 22.86
CA ILE A 192 2.02 -3.31 21.70
C ILE A 192 2.04 -1.99 20.94
N LYS A 193 2.51 -2.02 19.68
CA LYS A 193 2.49 -0.87 18.77
C LYS A 193 1.73 -1.22 17.50
N VAL A 194 0.58 -0.61 17.32
CA VAL A 194 -0.26 -0.82 16.14
C VAL A 194 -0.58 0.52 15.47
N THR A 195 -0.30 0.64 14.17
CA THR A 195 -0.63 1.84 13.37
C THR A 195 -1.71 1.53 12.33
N VAL A 196 -2.88 2.15 12.48
CA VAL A 196 -4.07 1.96 11.64
C VAL A 196 -4.60 3.28 11.06
N GLU A 197 -3.75 4.28 10.92
CA GLU A 197 -4.13 5.57 10.31
C GLU A 197 -4.65 5.38 8.88
N GLY A 198 -5.58 6.23 8.47
CA GLY A 198 -5.96 6.33 7.07
C GLY A 198 -4.81 6.85 6.22
N GLY A 199 -4.83 6.52 4.93
CA GLY A 199 -3.85 7.03 3.99
C GLY A 199 -4.01 8.54 3.80
N ALA A 200 -2.89 9.24 3.57
CA ALA A 200 -2.94 10.64 3.18
C ALA A 200 -3.74 10.82 1.87
N GLY A 201 -4.35 11.98 1.67
CA GLY A 201 -4.94 12.31 0.37
C GLY A 201 -3.88 12.54 -0.71
N GLY A 202 -4.30 12.43 -1.96
CA GLY A 202 -3.42 12.68 -3.11
C GLY A 202 -3.04 14.15 -3.23
N ALA A 203 -1.86 14.41 -3.77
CA ALA A 203 -1.42 15.78 -4.06
C ALA A 203 -2.33 16.43 -5.13
N ALA A 204 -2.50 17.75 -5.05
CA ALA A 204 -3.20 18.52 -6.07
C ALA A 204 -2.46 18.47 -7.41
N GLY A 205 -3.21 18.45 -8.51
CA GLY A 205 -2.67 18.66 -9.85
C GLY A 205 -2.34 20.14 -10.08
N PRO A 206 -1.15 20.47 -10.59
CA PRO A 206 -0.82 21.87 -10.88
C PRO A 206 -1.61 22.40 -12.07
N GLY A 207 -1.93 23.69 -12.06
CA GLY A 207 -2.55 24.40 -13.18
C GLY A 207 -1.63 24.52 -14.39
N GLY A 208 -2.22 24.50 -15.58
CA GLY A 208 -1.50 24.69 -16.84
C GLY A 208 -0.99 26.11 -16.99
N LYS A 209 0.16 26.27 -17.65
CA LYS A 209 0.77 27.57 -17.92
C LYS A 209 -0.05 28.36 -18.95
N PRO A 210 -0.03 29.70 -18.89
CA PRO A 210 -0.64 30.52 -19.92
C PRO A 210 0.09 30.39 -21.25
N GLY A 211 -0.65 30.37 -22.36
CA GLY A 211 -0.06 30.55 -23.68
C GLY A 211 0.47 31.97 -23.86
N ALA A 212 1.63 32.12 -24.50
CA ALA A 212 2.15 33.43 -24.84
C ALA A 212 1.28 34.09 -25.93
N GLY A 213 1.09 35.40 -25.85
CA GLY A 213 0.49 36.14 -26.95
C GLY A 213 1.38 36.18 -28.20
N GLY A 214 0.77 36.39 -29.37
CA GLY A 214 1.53 36.54 -30.62
C GLY A 214 2.52 37.69 -30.52
N LYS A 215 3.77 37.50 -30.96
CA LYS A 215 4.80 38.53 -30.85
C LYS A 215 4.47 39.74 -31.74
N ALA A 216 4.74 40.94 -31.24
CA ALA A 216 4.65 42.17 -32.03
C ALA A 216 5.59 42.09 -33.26
N LYS A 217 5.22 42.74 -34.36
CA LYS A 217 5.99 42.74 -35.60
C LYS A 217 6.05 44.12 -36.22
N GLY A 218 7.26 44.60 -36.49
CA GLY A 218 7.47 45.79 -37.31
C GLY A 218 7.40 45.44 -38.79
N CYS A 219 6.51 46.09 -39.52
CA CYS A 219 6.39 46.01 -40.98
C CYS A 219 6.79 47.35 -41.60
N PHE A 220 7.11 47.37 -42.90
CA PHE A 220 7.73 48.53 -43.57
C PHE A 220 6.92 49.84 -43.45
N VAL A 221 5.59 49.73 -43.39
CA VAL A 221 4.66 50.87 -43.35
C VAL A 221 3.89 51.00 -42.02
N TYR A 222 4.00 50.02 -41.11
CA TYR A 222 3.31 50.04 -39.82
C TYR A 222 3.87 49.00 -38.86
N THR A 223 3.57 49.14 -37.56
CA THR A 223 3.85 48.11 -36.54
C THR A 223 2.55 47.43 -36.12
N ALA A 224 2.56 46.11 -36.01
CA ALA A 224 1.48 45.33 -35.43
C ALA A 224 1.82 44.98 -33.98
N ASP A 225 0.95 45.39 -33.06
CA ASP A 225 1.09 45.10 -31.63
C ASP A 225 1.02 43.60 -31.34
N GLY A 226 1.67 43.20 -30.25
CA GLY A 226 1.62 41.83 -29.76
C GLY A 226 0.27 41.47 -29.16
N GLY A 227 -0.09 40.19 -29.25
CA GLY A 227 -1.28 39.65 -28.61
C GLY A 227 -1.08 39.57 -27.10
N LYS A 228 -2.17 39.60 -26.34
CA LYS A 228 -2.11 39.35 -24.89
C LYS A 228 -1.85 37.87 -24.62
N SER A 229 -1.09 37.56 -23.59
CA SER A 229 -0.97 36.18 -23.11
C SER A 229 -2.29 35.68 -22.52
N GLY A 230 -2.40 34.35 -22.42
CA GLY A 230 -3.40 33.68 -21.63
C GLY A 230 -3.22 33.93 -20.13
N ARG A 231 -4.12 33.34 -19.35
CA ARG A 231 -4.07 33.24 -17.89
C ARG A 231 -3.61 31.83 -17.51
N PRO A 232 -2.85 31.67 -16.40
CA PRO A 232 -2.58 30.36 -15.85
C PRO A 232 -3.88 29.70 -15.40
N GLY A 233 -3.91 28.37 -15.45
CA GLY A 233 -4.91 27.58 -14.75
C GLY A 233 -4.68 27.63 -13.24
N ALA A 234 -5.74 27.39 -12.48
CA ALA A 234 -5.64 27.19 -11.04
C ALA A 234 -5.14 25.77 -10.71
N ASP A 235 -4.40 25.64 -9.62
CA ASP A 235 -4.09 24.34 -9.04
C ASP A 235 -5.36 23.68 -8.49
N GLY A 236 -5.39 22.35 -8.52
CA GLY A 236 -6.43 21.58 -7.84
C GLY A 236 -6.30 21.67 -6.32
N GLN A 237 -7.16 20.95 -5.62
CA GLN A 237 -7.10 20.77 -4.17
C GLN A 237 -6.46 19.43 -3.80
N PRO A 238 -5.75 19.35 -2.66
CA PRO A 238 -5.35 18.06 -2.10
C PRO A 238 -6.56 17.19 -1.79
N GLY A 239 -6.42 15.88 -1.99
CA GLY A 239 -7.44 14.93 -1.58
C GLY A 239 -7.61 14.90 -0.06
N PRO A 240 -8.80 14.53 0.45
CA PRO A 240 -8.97 14.30 1.89
C PRO A 240 -8.22 13.04 2.33
N ALA A 241 -7.79 13.02 3.59
CA ALA A 241 -7.22 11.82 4.21
C ALA A 241 -8.30 10.73 4.39
N GLY A 242 -7.86 9.47 4.33
CA GLY A 242 -8.73 8.33 4.60
C GLY A 242 -9.12 8.25 6.07
N ALA A 243 -10.23 7.56 6.36
CA ALA A 243 -10.64 7.29 7.73
C ALA A 243 -9.61 6.40 8.45
N ALA A 244 -9.37 6.68 9.73
CA ALA A 244 -8.59 5.79 10.57
C ALA A 244 -9.34 4.47 10.80
N GLY A 245 -8.58 3.37 10.87
CA GLY A 245 -9.07 2.09 11.35
C GLY A 245 -9.15 2.04 12.88
N ALA A 246 -9.35 0.85 13.43
CA ALA A 246 -9.38 0.65 14.87
C ALA A 246 -8.58 -0.57 15.29
N VAL A 247 -8.18 -0.58 16.57
CA VAL A 247 -7.45 -1.68 17.19
C VAL A 247 -8.27 -2.20 18.35
N THR A 248 -8.56 -3.50 18.34
CA THR A 248 -9.21 -4.20 19.45
C THR A 248 -8.24 -5.20 20.02
N VAL A 249 -7.94 -5.09 21.31
CA VAL A 249 -7.07 -6.03 22.02
C VAL A 249 -7.91 -6.87 22.97
N GLN A 250 -7.87 -8.18 22.79
CA GLN A 250 -8.47 -9.18 23.66
C GLN A 250 -7.36 -9.97 24.35
N ARG A 251 -7.50 -10.15 25.66
CA ARG A 251 -6.58 -10.92 26.48
C ARG A 251 -7.27 -12.18 26.99
N PHE A 252 -6.54 -13.27 27.09
CA PHE A 252 -7.03 -14.54 27.64
C PHE A 252 -6.01 -15.16 28.59
#